data_AF-W0ACA4-F1
#
_entry.id   AF-W0ACA4-F1
#
_cell.length_a   1.000
_cell.length_b   1.000
_cell.length_c   1.000
_cell.angle_alpha   90.00
_cell.angle_beta   90.00
_cell.angle_gamma   90.00
#
_symmetry.space_group_name_H-M   'P 1'
#
loop_
_entity.id
_entity.type
_entity.pdbx_description
1 polymer ?
#
loop_
_entity_poly.entity_id
_entity_poly.type
_entity_poly.pdbx_seq_one_letter_code
_entity_poly.pdbx_strand_id
1 'polypeptide(L)'
;MTALMLLAAAVGVLLVRAGWPAGARRRGPLLIAGWGAIAISLIGMGRQDGAWGVTMVALVAMVVAQGALAVAALEKGRKAKAERAPREAEPTVALSPGGWAGLGRRVTIFLLVVPFGAVVAMLFALALLGAVRAAGWHDANSTPLGLLLWPIAWALLATWMLMYETLARIARPLAFVAAPSALALWLSL
;
A
#
# COMPACT_ATOMS: atom_id res chain seq x y z
N MET A 1 15.64 -23.62 9.96
CA MET A 1 15.80 -22.39 9.15
C MET A 1 14.53 -21.56 9.10
N THR A 2 13.37 -22.19 8.89
CA THR A 2 12.04 -21.56 8.93
C THR A 2 11.77 -20.71 10.18
N ALA A 3 11.95 -21.27 11.38
CA ALA A 3 11.75 -20.54 12.64
C ALA A 3 12.60 -19.28 12.76
N LEU A 4 13.86 -19.32 12.28
CA LEU A 4 14.76 -18.17 12.25
C LEU A 4 14.22 -17.06 11.35
N MET A 5 13.70 -17.40 10.16
CA MET A 5 13.15 -16.43 9.21
C MET A 5 11.85 -15.80 9.74
N LEU A 6 10.99 -16.58 10.40
CA LEU A 6 9.78 -16.06 11.04
C LEU A 6 10.12 -15.12 12.21
N LEU A 7 11.09 -15.50 13.05
CA LEU A 7 11.59 -14.64 14.12
C LEU A 7 12.21 -13.35 13.56
N ALA A 8 13.01 -13.44 12.50
CA ALA A 8 13.61 -12.27 11.86
C ALA A 8 12.56 -11.32 11.30
N ALA A 9 11.45 -11.82 10.73
CA ALA A 9 10.34 -10.99 10.28
C ALA A 9 9.63 -10.29 11.45
N ALA A 10 9.35 -11.02 12.54
CA ALA A 10 8.76 -10.47 13.75
C ALA A 10 9.65 -9.36 14.35
N VAL A 11 10.94 -9.62 14.52
CA VAL A 11 11.92 -8.64 14.99
C VAL A 11 12.00 -7.45 14.04
N GLY A 12 11.97 -7.68 12.73
CA GLY A 12 11.97 -6.62 11.72
C GLY A 12 10.82 -5.63 11.90
N VAL A 13 9.60 -6.13 12.14
CA VAL A 13 8.44 -5.29 12.45
C VAL A 13 8.65 -4.49 13.74
N LEU A 14 9.18 -5.11 14.78
CA LEU A 14 9.49 -4.41 16.05
C LEU A 14 10.56 -3.33 15.88
N LEU A 15 11.58 -3.56 15.04
CA LEU A 15 12.60 -2.57 14.69
C LEU A 15 12.00 -1.37 13.95
N VAL A 16 11.11 -1.61 12.98
CA VAL A 16 10.38 -0.53 12.30
C VAL A 16 9.56 0.28 13.31
N ARG A 17 8.83 -0.41 14.21
CA ARG A 17 8.03 0.23 15.26
C ARG A 17 8.87 1.03 16.25
N ALA A 18 10.06 0.54 16.61
CA ALA A 18 11.02 1.22 17.47
C ALA A 18 11.69 2.42 16.77
N GLY A 19 11.84 2.37 15.45
CA GLY A 19 12.37 3.45 14.63
C GLY A 19 11.50 4.70 14.58
N TRP A 20 10.18 4.57 14.72
CA TRP A 20 9.26 5.72 14.69
C TRP A 20 9.45 6.73 15.82
N PRO A 21 9.48 6.34 17.11
CA PRO A 21 9.74 7.27 18.22
C PRO A 21 11.24 7.60 18.38
N ALA A 22 12.14 6.91 17.65
CA ALA A 22 13.56 7.11 17.79
C ALA A 22 14.00 8.48 17.25
N GLY A 23 14.96 9.11 17.94
CA GLY A 23 15.57 10.36 17.47
C GLY A 23 16.26 10.20 16.11
N ALA A 24 16.50 11.34 15.44
CA ALA A 24 16.98 11.41 14.05
C ALA A 24 18.20 10.49 13.76
N ARG A 25 19.13 10.39 14.71
CA ARG A 25 20.35 9.56 14.59
C ARG A 25 20.09 8.05 14.53
N ARG A 26 19.04 7.56 15.20
CA ARG A 26 18.74 6.12 15.32
C ARG A 26 17.62 5.65 14.38
N ARG A 27 16.76 6.57 13.94
CA ARG A 27 15.62 6.28 13.07
C ARG A 27 16.03 5.59 11.77
N GLY A 28 17.00 6.16 11.04
CA GLY A 28 17.45 5.61 9.75
C GLY A 28 17.91 4.15 9.86
N PRO A 29 18.92 3.85 10.70
CA PRO A 29 19.41 2.48 10.87
C PRO A 29 18.33 1.47 11.30
N LEU A 30 17.44 1.85 12.21
CA LEU A 30 16.36 0.97 12.69
C LEU A 30 15.36 0.63 11.58
N LEU A 31 14.98 1.61 10.77
CA LEU A 31 14.08 1.39 9.64
C LEU A 31 14.72 0.51 8.57
N ILE A 32 15.99 0.76 8.23
CA ILE A 32 16.73 -0.04 7.24
C ILE A 32 16.87 -1.48 7.73
N ALA A 33 17.29 -1.68 8.98
CA ALA A 33 17.42 -3.02 9.56
C ALA A 33 16.07 -3.75 9.64
N GLY A 34 15.01 -3.04 10.03
CA GLY A 34 13.67 -3.62 10.13
C GLY A 34 13.10 -4.07 8.78
N TRP A 35 13.14 -3.19 7.78
CA TRP A 35 12.72 -3.54 6.42
C TRP A 35 13.62 -4.59 5.77
N GLY A 36 14.93 -4.51 6.00
CA GLY A 36 15.90 -5.49 5.52
C GLY A 36 15.63 -6.88 6.07
N ALA A 37 15.35 -7.00 7.38
CA ALA A 37 15.02 -8.27 8.01
C ALA A 37 13.74 -8.89 7.42
N ILE A 38 12.68 -8.10 7.24
CA ILE A 38 11.43 -8.57 6.61
C ILE A 38 11.68 -9.03 5.17
N ALA A 39 12.43 -8.25 4.38
CA ALA A 39 12.74 -8.58 2.99
C ALA A 39 13.56 -9.87 2.86
N ILE A 40 14.60 -10.03 3.70
CA ILE A 40 15.42 -11.25 3.75
C ILE A 40 14.56 -12.46 4.11
N SER A 41 13.68 -12.33 5.11
CA SER A 41 12.76 -13.41 5.50
C SER A 41 11.82 -13.81 4.36
N LEU A 42 11.22 -12.83 3.66
CA LEU A 42 10.33 -13.10 2.53
C LEU A 42 11.05 -13.81 1.38
N ILE A 43 12.26 -13.35 1.02
CA ILE A 43 13.07 -13.96 -0.05
C ILE A 43 13.52 -15.37 0.37
N GLY A 44 14.00 -15.52 1.60
CA GLY A 44 14.51 -16.79 2.13
C GLY A 44 13.42 -17.85 2.20
N MET A 45 12.27 -17.51 2.78
CA MET A 45 11.12 -18.42 2.88
C MET A 45 10.44 -18.66 1.54
N GLY A 46 10.39 -17.64 0.66
CA GLY A 46 9.89 -17.80 -0.70
C GLY A 46 10.74 -18.76 -1.54
N ARG A 47 12.05 -18.82 -1.31
CA ARG A 47 12.92 -19.81 -1.97
C ARG A 47 12.80 -21.22 -1.38
N GLN A 48 12.49 -21.36 -0.09
CA GLN A 48 12.36 -22.65 0.58
C GLN A 48 11.00 -23.31 0.32
N ASP A 49 9.93 -22.57 0.59
CA ASP A 49 8.57 -23.10 0.65
C ASP A 49 7.62 -22.40 -0.35
N GLY A 50 8.17 -21.60 -1.28
CA GLY A 50 7.38 -20.89 -2.28
C GLY A 50 6.36 -19.92 -1.67
N ALA A 51 5.14 -19.93 -2.25
CA ALA A 51 4.05 -19.07 -1.80
C ALA A 51 3.62 -19.34 -0.34
N TRP A 52 3.76 -20.57 0.14
CA TRP A 52 3.43 -20.92 1.52
C TRP A 52 4.37 -20.22 2.51
N GLY A 53 5.67 -20.24 2.22
CA GLY A 53 6.68 -19.57 3.05
C GLY A 53 6.48 -18.05 3.12
N VAL A 54 6.21 -17.42 1.98
CA VAL A 54 5.86 -15.98 1.91
C VAL A 54 4.61 -15.68 2.74
N THR A 55 3.57 -16.51 2.64
CA THR A 55 2.33 -16.37 3.41
C THR A 55 2.59 -16.42 4.90
N MET A 56 3.40 -17.38 5.38
CA MET A 56 3.72 -17.50 6.80
C MET A 56 4.50 -16.30 7.34
N VAL A 57 5.48 -15.80 6.58
CA VAL A 57 6.22 -14.58 6.95
C VAL A 57 5.29 -13.37 7.02
N ALA A 58 4.42 -13.19 6.02
CA ALA A 58 3.46 -12.09 5.99
C ALA A 58 2.49 -12.17 7.18
N LEU A 59 1.97 -13.36 7.49
CA LEU A 59 1.06 -13.58 8.61
C LEU A 59 1.71 -13.24 9.95
N VAL A 60 2.94 -13.71 10.20
CA VAL A 60 3.68 -13.39 11.43
C VAL A 60 3.93 -11.88 11.52
N ALA A 61 4.39 -11.25 10.42
CA ALA A 61 4.64 -9.81 10.40
C ALA A 61 3.35 -9.01 10.69
N MET A 62 2.22 -9.40 10.10
CA MET A 62 0.93 -8.75 10.34
C MET A 62 0.45 -8.90 11.78
N VAL A 63 0.52 -10.11 12.35
CA VAL A 63 0.13 -10.36 13.76
C VAL A 63 0.97 -9.52 14.71
N VAL A 64 2.28 -9.45 14.50
CA VAL A 64 3.18 -8.64 15.35
C VAL A 64 2.89 -7.14 15.17
N ALA A 65 2.65 -6.68 13.94
CA ALA A 65 2.30 -5.29 13.67
C ALA A 65 0.98 -4.89 14.34
N GLN A 66 -0.05 -5.74 14.22
CA GLN A 66 -1.33 -5.55 14.88
C GLN A 66 -1.19 -5.57 16.40
N GLY A 67 -0.39 -6.48 16.96
CA GLY A 67 -0.08 -6.52 18.39
C GLY A 67 0.57 -5.23 18.87
N ALA A 68 1.56 -4.71 18.13
CA ALA A 68 2.21 -3.45 18.45
C ALA A 68 1.26 -2.24 18.37
N LEU A 69 0.32 -2.25 17.41
CA LEU A 69 -0.73 -1.23 17.30
C LEU A 69 -1.74 -1.34 18.45
N ALA A 70 -2.15 -2.55 18.83
CA ALA A 70 -3.05 -2.79 19.96
C ALA A 70 -2.44 -2.30 21.27
N VAL A 71 -1.16 -2.64 21.54
CA VAL A 71 -0.43 -2.12 22.70
C VAL A 71 -0.38 -0.59 22.69
N ALA A 72 -0.03 0.01 21.54
CA ALA A 72 0.02 1.47 21.41
C ALA A 72 -1.36 2.13 21.61
N ALA A 73 -2.45 1.48 21.16
CA ALA A 73 -3.81 1.95 21.36
C ALA A 73 -4.20 1.93 22.84
N LEU A 74 -3.85 0.88 23.57
CA LEU A 74 -4.06 0.76 25.01
C LEU A 74 -3.25 1.80 25.80
N GLU A 75 -1.98 2.03 25.42
CA GLU A 75 -1.13 3.05 26.02
C GLU A 75 -1.65 4.48 25.79
N LYS A 76 -2.09 4.78 24.55
CA LYS A 76 -2.69 6.08 24.22
C LYS A 76 -4.03 6.29 24.90
N GLY A 77 -4.87 5.27 25.02
CA GLY A 77 -6.12 5.36 25.80
C GLY A 77 -5.89 5.79 27.25
N ARG A 78 -4.73 5.43 27.82
CA ARG A 78 -4.32 5.84 29.18
C ARG A 78 -3.83 7.29 29.26
N LYS A 79 -3.22 7.83 28.20
CA LYS A 79 -2.72 9.22 28.12
C LYS A 79 -3.75 10.23 27.60
N ALA A 80 -4.65 9.83 26.70
CA ALA A 80 -5.69 10.67 26.12
C ALA A 80 -6.73 11.15 27.16
N LYS A 81 -6.85 10.47 28.30
CA LYS A 81 -7.68 10.93 29.43
C LYS A 81 -7.10 12.18 30.12
N ALA A 82 -5.80 12.46 29.94
CA ALA A 82 -5.12 13.62 30.52
C ALA A 82 -4.99 14.81 29.55
N GLU A 83 -5.12 14.58 28.24
CA GLU A 83 -4.89 15.60 27.22
C GLU A 83 -6.09 15.67 26.28
N ARG A 84 -7.14 16.34 26.75
CA ARG A 84 -8.29 16.70 25.91
C ARG A 84 -7.76 17.72 24.90
N ALA A 85 -7.54 17.28 23.66
CA ALA A 85 -7.09 18.14 22.57
C ALA A 85 -8.03 19.37 22.46
N PRO A 86 -7.49 20.59 22.23
CA PRO A 86 -8.33 21.76 21.96
C PRO A 86 -9.24 21.44 20.77
N ARG A 87 -10.55 21.65 20.94
CA ARG A 87 -11.56 21.44 19.89
C ARG A 87 -11.51 22.49 18.77
N GLU A 88 -10.48 23.31 18.75
CA GLU A 88 -10.30 24.44 17.84
C GLU A 88 -9.00 24.25 17.06
N ALA A 89 -8.91 23.17 16.28
CA ALA A 89 -8.02 23.23 15.13
C ALA A 89 -8.75 24.08 14.09
N GLU A 90 -8.24 25.29 13.83
CA GLU A 90 -8.59 26.01 12.59
C GLU A 90 -8.54 25.01 11.43
N PRO A 91 -9.55 25.00 10.53
CA PRO A 91 -9.56 24.05 9.44
C PRO A 91 -8.28 24.24 8.62
N THR A 92 -7.41 23.23 8.67
CA THR A 92 -6.12 23.20 7.94
C THR A 92 -6.30 23.39 6.44
N VAL A 93 -7.53 23.22 5.95
CA VAL A 93 -7.96 23.59 4.61
C VAL A 93 -9.15 24.52 4.74
N ALA A 94 -8.91 25.82 4.58
CA ALA A 94 -9.96 26.74 4.21
C ALA A 94 -10.45 26.31 2.81
N LEU A 95 -11.59 25.59 2.77
CA LEU A 95 -12.29 25.35 1.52
C LEU A 95 -12.74 26.72 1.03
N SER A 96 -11.92 27.37 0.21
CA SER A 96 -12.30 28.61 -0.48
C SER A 96 -13.68 28.38 -1.09
N PRO A 97 -14.64 29.34 -0.98
CA PRO A 97 -15.97 29.21 -1.53
C PRO A 97 -15.89 29.23 -3.06
N GLY A 98 -15.41 28.14 -3.64
CA GLY A 98 -15.41 27.93 -5.07
C GLY A 98 -16.85 27.69 -5.46
N GLY A 99 -17.46 28.64 -6.15
CA GLY A 99 -18.81 28.51 -6.73
C GLY A 99 -18.93 27.31 -7.68
N TRP A 100 -19.97 27.25 -8.50
CA TRP A 100 -20.29 26.10 -9.37
C TRP A 100 -19.09 25.51 -10.16
N ALA A 101 -18.15 26.34 -10.60
CA ALA A 101 -16.91 25.89 -11.27
C ALA A 101 -15.97 25.08 -10.34
N GLY A 102 -15.88 25.45 -9.06
CA GLY A 102 -15.12 24.71 -8.04
C GLY A 102 -15.75 23.36 -7.71
N LEU A 103 -17.08 23.28 -7.70
CA LEU A 103 -17.80 22.00 -7.56
C LEU A 103 -17.56 21.10 -8.77
N GLY A 104 -17.67 21.64 -9.99
CA GLY A 104 -17.38 20.90 -11.23
C GLY A 104 -15.98 20.29 -11.22
N ARG A 105 -14.94 21.07 -10.87
CA ARG A 105 -13.57 20.56 -10.75
C ARG A 105 -13.45 19.42 -9.74
N ARG A 106 -14.10 19.50 -8.57
CA ARG A 106 -14.07 18.45 -7.54
C ARG A 106 -14.75 17.17 -8.02
N VAL A 107 -15.89 17.28 -8.69
CA VAL A 107 -16.59 16.13 -9.28
C VAL A 107 -15.71 15.48 -10.35
N THR A 108 -15.05 16.27 -11.22
CA THR A 108 -14.13 15.73 -12.22
C THR A 108 -12.95 15.00 -11.59
N ILE A 109 -12.34 15.56 -10.55
CA ILE A 109 -11.24 14.89 -9.82
C ILE A 109 -11.74 13.58 -9.20
N PHE A 110 -12.92 13.60 -8.56
CA PHE A 110 -13.52 12.41 -7.98
C PHE A 110 -13.72 11.32 -9.03
N LEU A 111 -14.33 11.65 -10.17
CA LEU A 111 -14.56 10.69 -11.26
C LEU A 111 -13.24 10.16 -11.84
N LEU A 112 -12.25 11.01 -12.05
CA LEU A 112 -10.95 10.57 -12.57
C LEU A 112 -10.22 9.63 -11.59
N VAL A 113 -10.13 10.02 -10.32
CA VAL A 113 -9.32 9.31 -9.32
C VAL A 113 -10.02 8.04 -8.84
N VAL A 114 -11.33 8.08 -8.61
CA VAL A 114 -12.06 6.98 -7.99
C VAL A 114 -12.50 5.95 -9.03
N PRO A 115 -13.58 6.15 -9.83
CA PRO A 115 -14.03 5.11 -10.76
C PRO A 115 -13.04 4.90 -11.91
N PHE A 116 -12.52 5.94 -12.56
CA PHE A 116 -11.57 5.76 -13.67
C PHE A 116 -10.25 5.16 -13.21
N GLY A 117 -9.70 5.65 -12.09
CA GLY A 117 -8.53 5.04 -11.45
C GLY A 117 -8.76 3.57 -11.13
N ALA A 118 -9.94 3.19 -10.61
CA ALA A 118 -10.26 1.80 -10.30
C ALA A 118 -10.35 0.93 -11.55
N VAL A 119 -10.96 1.42 -12.64
CA VAL A 119 -11.02 0.70 -13.93
C VAL A 119 -9.61 0.49 -14.50
N VAL A 120 -8.77 1.53 -14.50
CA VAL A 120 -7.39 1.42 -15.00
C VAL A 120 -6.56 0.45 -14.15
N ALA A 121 -6.73 0.49 -12.83
CA ALA A 121 -6.09 -0.46 -11.93
C ALA A 121 -6.58 -1.90 -12.15
N MET A 122 -7.86 -2.10 -12.48
CA MET A 122 -8.41 -3.41 -12.83
C MET A 122 -7.77 -3.93 -14.13
N LEU A 123 -7.69 -3.07 -15.16
CA LEU A 123 -7.04 -3.43 -16.43
C LEU A 123 -5.59 -3.83 -16.22
N PHE A 124 -4.85 -3.09 -15.39
CA PHE A 124 -3.49 -3.45 -15.01
C PHE A 124 -3.41 -4.80 -14.29
N ALA A 125 -4.30 -5.06 -13.33
CA ALA A 125 -4.33 -6.32 -12.60
C ALA A 125 -4.64 -7.51 -13.52
N LEU A 126 -5.57 -7.35 -14.46
CA LEU A 126 -5.89 -8.36 -15.48
C LEU A 126 -4.74 -8.58 -16.45
N ALA A 127 -4.06 -7.52 -16.89
CA ALA A 127 -2.89 -7.62 -17.77
C ALA A 127 -1.78 -8.42 -17.10
N LEU A 128 -1.49 -8.14 -15.82
CA LEU A 128 -0.48 -8.90 -15.08
C LEU A 128 -0.94 -10.34 -14.84
N LEU A 129 -2.23 -10.57 -14.54
CA LEU A 129 -2.79 -11.91 -14.40
C LEU A 129 -2.60 -12.74 -15.68
N GLY A 130 -2.87 -12.16 -16.85
CA GLY A 130 -2.60 -12.79 -18.14
C GLY A 130 -1.13 -13.12 -18.33
N ALA A 131 -0.24 -12.16 -18.02
CA ALA A 131 1.20 -12.35 -18.14
C ALA A 131 1.75 -13.47 -17.23
N VAL A 132 1.32 -13.55 -15.97
CA VAL A 132 1.79 -14.60 -15.05
C VAL A 132 1.24 -15.98 -15.43
N ARG A 133 0.00 -16.05 -15.94
CA ARG A 133 -0.57 -17.30 -16.48
C ARG A 133 0.20 -17.75 -17.73
N ALA A 134 0.52 -16.83 -18.63
CA ALA A 134 1.36 -17.12 -19.80
C ALA A 134 2.78 -17.57 -19.40
N ALA A 135 3.29 -17.08 -18.27
CA ALA A 135 4.54 -17.54 -17.68
C ALA A 135 4.42 -18.90 -16.94
N GLY A 136 3.29 -19.59 -17.03
CA GLY A 136 3.08 -20.93 -16.48
C GLY A 136 2.72 -20.97 -15.00
N TRP A 137 2.31 -19.85 -14.39
CA TRP A 137 1.88 -19.85 -13.00
C TRP A 137 0.58 -20.64 -12.81
N HIS A 138 0.55 -21.50 -11.78
CA HIS A 138 -0.65 -22.24 -11.40
C HIS A 138 -1.79 -21.31 -10.95
N ASP A 139 -3.03 -21.70 -11.22
CA ASP A 139 -4.23 -20.89 -10.95
C ASP A 139 -4.41 -20.51 -9.47
N ALA A 140 -3.94 -21.37 -8.56
CA ALA A 140 -3.96 -21.08 -7.13
C ALA A 140 -3.07 -19.90 -6.73
N ASN A 141 -2.06 -19.56 -7.53
CA ASN A 141 -1.17 -18.41 -7.29
C ASN A 141 -1.58 -17.18 -8.11
N SER A 142 -1.99 -17.39 -9.36
CA SER A 142 -2.33 -16.30 -10.28
C SER A 142 -3.64 -15.61 -9.88
N THR A 143 -4.67 -16.37 -9.52
CA THR A 143 -6.00 -15.80 -9.18
C THR A 143 -5.97 -14.88 -7.96
N PRO A 144 -5.39 -15.29 -6.80
CA PRO A 144 -5.30 -14.39 -5.65
C PRO A 144 -4.44 -13.16 -5.93
N LEU A 145 -3.38 -13.30 -6.74
CA LEU A 145 -2.56 -12.17 -7.18
C LEU A 145 -3.40 -11.13 -7.90
N GLY A 146 -4.22 -11.52 -8.88
CA GLY A 146 -5.09 -10.59 -9.60
C GLY A 146 -6.08 -9.87 -8.69
N LEU A 147 -6.69 -10.61 -7.75
CA LEU A 147 -7.66 -10.06 -6.80
C LEU A 147 -7.04 -9.06 -5.81
N LEU A 148 -5.86 -9.36 -5.28
CA LEU A 148 -5.16 -8.50 -4.32
C LEU A 148 -4.47 -7.31 -5.00
N LEU A 149 -4.01 -7.49 -6.24
CA LEU A 149 -3.30 -6.45 -6.96
C LEU A 149 -4.21 -5.29 -7.35
N TRP A 150 -5.48 -5.56 -7.65
CA TRP A 150 -6.42 -4.52 -8.05
C TRP A 150 -6.55 -3.36 -7.02
N PRO A 151 -6.91 -3.60 -5.75
CA PRO A 151 -7.01 -2.52 -4.77
C PRO A 151 -5.66 -1.85 -4.47
N ILE A 152 -4.55 -2.59 -4.54
CA ILE A 152 -3.19 -2.04 -4.34
C ILE A 152 -2.83 -1.09 -5.49
N ALA A 153 -3.00 -1.54 -6.74
CA ALA A 153 -2.75 -0.74 -7.92
C ALA A 153 -3.62 0.52 -7.95
N TRP A 154 -4.89 0.40 -7.56
CA TRP A 154 -5.78 1.55 -7.43
C TRP A 154 -5.29 2.55 -6.38
N ALA A 155 -4.93 2.11 -5.18
CA ALA A 155 -4.44 2.99 -4.12
C ALA A 155 -3.14 3.72 -4.51
N LEU A 156 -2.20 3.02 -5.14
CA LEU A 156 -0.96 3.61 -5.65
C LEU A 156 -1.25 4.64 -6.75
N LEU A 157 -2.09 4.28 -7.72
CA LEU A 157 -2.45 5.15 -8.83
C LEU A 157 -3.20 6.40 -8.34
N ALA A 158 -4.18 6.24 -7.45
CA ALA A 158 -4.93 7.33 -6.86
C ALA A 158 -4.01 8.28 -6.08
N THR A 159 -3.08 7.74 -5.29
CA THR A 159 -2.07 8.54 -4.58
C THR A 159 -1.22 9.35 -5.56
N TRP A 160 -0.71 8.70 -6.61
CA TRP A 160 0.10 9.36 -7.64
C TRP A 160 -0.69 10.48 -8.36
N MET A 161 -1.94 10.21 -8.71
CA MET A 161 -2.82 11.19 -9.33
C MET A 161 -3.04 12.42 -8.42
N LEU A 162 -3.26 12.19 -7.12
CA LEU A 162 -3.49 13.25 -6.15
C LEU A 162 -2.24 14.07 -5.80
N MET A 163 -1.04 13.67 -6.24
CA MET A 163 0.16 14.50 -6.15
C MET A 163 0.17 15.67 -7.16
N TYR A 164 -0.77 15.71 -8.10
CA TYR A 164 -0.87 16.77 -9.11
C TYR A 164 -2.01 17.74 -8.86
N GLU A 165 -1.75 19.03 -9.09
CA GLU A 165 -2.72 20.10 -8.83
C GLU A 165 -3.68 20.38 -10.01
N THR A 166 -3.33 19.95 -11.22
CA THR A 166 -4.07 20.26 -12.45
C THR A 166 -4.69 19.01 -13.08
N LEU A 167 -5.92 19.12 -13.60
CA LEU A 167 -6.67 18.02 -14.21
C LEU A 167 -5.89 17.32 -15.34
N ALA A 168 -5.23 18.08 -16.20
CA ALA A 168 -4.42 17.53 -17.29
C ALA A 168 -3.26 16.67 -16.78
N ARG A 169 -2.67 17.02 -15.62
CA ARG A 169 -1.59 16.23 -15.00
C ARG A 169 -2.13 15.02 -14.23
N ILE A 170 -3.31 15.15 -13.60
CA ILE A 170 -4.04 14.03 -12.96
C ILE A 170 -4.34 12.92 -13.98
N ALA A 171 -4.62 13.27 -15.24
CA ALA A 171 -4.89 12.29 -16.29
C ALA A 171 -3.64 11.54 -16.81
N ARG A 172 -2.42 12.05 -16.59
CA ARG A 172 -1.20 11.44 -17.11
C ARG A 172 -0.92 10.05 -16.52
N PRO A 173 -0.98 9.84 -15.19
CA PRO A 173 -0.86 8.50 -14.61
C PRO A 173 -1.88 7.51 -15.17
N LEU A 174 -3.12 7.94 -15.41
CA LEU A 174 -4.15 7.09 -16.02
C LEU A 174 -3.70 6.60 -17.39
N ALA A 175 -3.31 7.52 -18.28
CA ALA A 175 -2.86 7.16 -19.63
C ALA A 175 -1.60 6.29 -19.60
N PHE A 176 -0.65 6.60 -18.71
CA PHE A 176 0.60 5.87 -18.56
C PHE A 176 0.40 4.41 -18.13
N VAL A 177 -0.59 4.14 -17.27
CA VAL A 177 -0.90 2.77 -16.83
C VAL A 177 -1.88 2.08 -17.78
N ALA A 178 -2.89 2.78 -18.28
CA ALA A 178 -3.93 2.21 -19.13
C ALA A 178 -3.39 1.75 -20.47
N ALA A 179 -2.56 2.55 -21.14
CA ALA A 179 -2.03 2.24 -22.47
C ALA A 179 -1.24 0.91 -22.53
N PRO A 180 -0.20 0.67 -21.69
CA PRO A 180 0.51 -0.60 -21.71
C PRO A 180 -0.36 -1.76 -21.23
N SER A 181 -1.27 -1.53 -20.27
CA SER A 181 -2.16 -2.59 -19.78
C SER A 181 -3.15 -3.07 -20.84
N ALA A 182 -3.75 -2.12 -21.58
CA ALA A 182 -4.66 -2.43 -22.68
C ALA A 182 -3.92 -3.12 -23.83
N LEU A 183 -2.72 -2.65 -24.17
CA LEU A 183 -1.89 -3.30 -25.19
C LEU A 183 -1.51 -4.73 -24.80
N ALA A 184 -1.07 -4.94 -23.56
CA ALA A 184 -0.72 -6.27 -23.06
C ALA A 184 -1.93 -7.23 -23.10
N LEU A 185 -3.12 -6.76 -22.72
CA LEU A 185 -4.35 -7.54 -22.83
C LEU A 185 -4.70 -7.86 -24.28
N TRP A 186 -4.61 -6.88 -25.18
CA TRP A 186 -4.87 -7.07 -26.60
C TRP A 186 -3.96 -8.12 -27.23
N LEU A 187 -2.67 -8.13 -26.87
CA LEU A 187 -1.72 -9.13 -27.35
C LEU A 187 -1.92 -10.54 -26.76
N SER A 188 -2.76 -10.67 -25.73
CA SER A 188 -3.02 -11.93 -25.03
C SER A 188 -4.36 -12.59 -25.42
N LEU A 189 -5.17 -11.92 -26.25
CA LEU A 189 -6.42 -12.43 -26.83
C LEU A 189 -6.16 -13.10 -28.17
#